data_AF-A0A816R578-F1
#
_entry.id   AF-A0A816R578-F1
#
_cell.length_a   1.000
_cell.length_b   1.000
_cell.length_c   1.000
_cell.angle_alpha   90.00
_cell.angle_beta   90.00
_cell.angle_gamma   90.00
#
_symmetry.space_group_name_H-M   'P 1'
#
loop_
_entity.id
_entity.type
_entity.pdbx_description
1 polymer ?
#
loop_
_entity_poly.entity_id
_entity_poly.type
_entity_poly.pdbx_seq_one_letter_code
_entity_poly.pdbx_strand_id
1 'polypeptide(L)'
;MENRDPIYVWWDIQSCRLPYGYEPLRVHVAVKSAMRNLGFFGPIDYVAVAVKGWSYGDTLYRIETTGFRIKREYAWQSCSDSPENGP
;
A
#
# COMPACT_ATOMS: atom_id res chain seq x y z
N MET A 1 -28.53 -2.41 -6.46
CA MET A 1 -28.13 -2.62 -5.05
C MET A 1 -26.71 -2.12 -4.94
N GLU A 2 -26.47 -1.06 -4.19
CA GLU A 2 -25.12 -0.52 -3.99
C GLU A 2 -24.38 -1.41 -3.00
N ASN A 3 -23.20 -1.90 -3.37
CA ASN A 3 -22.35 -2.62 -2.42
C ASN A 3 -21.72 -1.60 -1.46
N ARG A 4 -21.92 -1.78 -0.15
CA ARG A 4 -21.37 -0.91 0.91
C ARG A 4 -20.39 -1.63 1.83
N ASP A 5 -19.93 -2.80 1.43
CA ASP A 5 -18.95 -3.58 2.16
C ASP A 5 -17.60 -2.84 2.19
N PRO A 6 -16.82 -2.98 3.26
CA PRO A 6 -15.48 -2.39 3.33
C PRO A 6 -14.58 -2.86 2.19
N ILE A 7 -13.81 -1.92 1.65
CA ILE A 7 -12.87 -2.17 0.54
C ILE A 7 -11.46 -2.04 1.09
N TYR A 8 -10.63 -3.06 0.88
CA TYR A 8 -9.23 -3.05 1.31
C TYR A 8 -8.31 -2.96 0.10
N VAL A 9 -7.49 -1.92 0.05
CA VAL A 9 -6.54 -1.68 -1.05
C VAL A 9 -5.13 -1.94 -0.53
N TRP A 10 -4.50 -2.97 -1.06
CA TRP A 10 -3.12 -3.36 -0.76
C TRP A 10 -2.24 -2.98 -1.94
N TRP A 11 -1.44 -1.93 -1.77
CA TRP A 11 -0.57 -1.42 -2.81
C TRP A 11 0.88 -1.80 -2.51
N ASP A 12 1.43 -2.75 -3.28
CA ASP A 12 2.86 -3.02 -3.30
C ASP A 12 3.60 -1.91 -4.07
N ILE A 13 4.26 -1.01 -3.33
CA ILE A 13 4.98 0.11 -3.91
C ILE A 13 6.22 -0.36 -4.68
N GLN A 14 6.77 -1.53 -4.36
CA GLN A 14 8.01 -2.02 -4.98
C GLN A 14 7.77 -2.49 -6.42
N SER A 15 6.69 -3.23 -6.66
CA SER A 15 6.29 -3.69 -7.99
C SER A 15 5.49 -2.64 -8.77
N CYS A 16 4.63 -1.87 -8.09
CA CYS A 16 3.77 -0.85 -8.71
C CYS A 16 4.23 0.56 -8.32
N ARG A 17 5.43 0.94 -8.74
CA ARG A 17 6.02 2.25 -8.41
C ARG A 17 5.27 3.38 -9.10
N LEU A 18 5.24 4.54 -8.44
CA LEU A 18 4.82 5.78 -9.08
C LEU A 18 5.88 6.28 -10.06
N PRO A 19 5.47 6.84 -11.21
CA PRO A 19 6.37 7.60 -12.06
C PRO A 19 6.96 8.79 -11.30
N TYR A 20 8.17 9.21 -11.68
CA TYR A 20 8.78 10.40 -11.13
C TYR A 20 7.88 11.64 -11.34
N GLY A 21 7.75 12.47 -10.31
CA GLY A 21 6.87 13.64 -10.33
C GLY A 21 5.37 13.34 -10.24
N TYR A 22 4.95 12.07 -10.19
CA TYR A 22 3.54 11.72 -10.01
C TYR A 22 3.10 11.95 -8.57
N GLU A 23 1.89 12.47 -8.40
CA GLU A 23 1.30 12.77 -7.09
C GLU A 23 0.57 11.53 -6.52
N PRO A 24 0.94 11.01 -5.34
CA PRO A 24 0.28 9.87 -4.73
C PRO A 24 -1.23 10.05 -4.51
N LEU A 25 -1.68 11.29 -4.28
CA LEU A 25 -3.10 11.59 -4.08
C LEU A 25 -3.95 11.20 -5.30
N ARG A 26 -3.36 11.20 -6.50
CA ARG A 26 -4.05 10.77 -7.71
C ARG A 26 -4.39 9.28 -7.68
N VAL A 27 -3.60 8.46 -6.98
CA VAL A 27 -3.91 7.03 -6.79
C VAL A 27 -5.19 6.88 -5.97
N HIS A 28 -5.36 7.64 -4.88
CA HIS A 28 -6.59 7.66 -4.09
C HIS A 28 -7.83 7.97 -4.94
N VAL A 29 -7.74 9.04 -5.74
CA VAL A 29 -8.87 9.47 -6.58
C VAL A 29 -9.18 8.44 -7.66
N ALA A 30 -8.14 7.87 -8.28
CA ALA A 30 -8.29 6.85 -9.31
C ALA A 30 -8.95 5.58 -8.77
N VAL A 31 -8.44 5.04 -7.65
CA VAL A 31 -8.99 3.84 -7.01
C VAL A 31 -10.42 4.07 -6.57
N LYS A 32 -10.72 5.17 -5.89
CA LYS A 32 -12.09 5.50 -5.46
C LYS A 32 -13.06 5.60 -6.63
N SER A 33 -12.65 6.24 -7.72
CA SER A 33 -13.47 6.38 -8.93
C SER A 33 -13.71 5.02 -9.59
N ALA A 34 -12.68 4.18 -9.70
CA ALA A 34 -12.80 2.84 -10.25
C ALA A 34 -13.76 1.96 -9.43
N MET A 35 -13.65 1.97 -8.10
CA MET A 35 -14.55 1.21 -7.21
C MET A 35 -16.01 1.65 -7.35
N ARG A 36 -16.28 2.96 -7.42
CA ARG A 36 -17.63 3.49 -7.64
C ARG A 36 -18.21 3.07 -8.99
N ASN A 37 -17.42 3.11 -10.05
CA ASN A 37 -17.85 2.68 -11.38
C ASN A 37 -18.20 1.18 -11.42
N LEU A 38 -17.58 0.40 -10.54
CA LEU A 38 -17.88 -1.03 -10.35
C LEU A 38 -19.06 -1.29 -9.38
N GLY A 39 -19.67 -0.24 -8.81
CA GLY A 39 -20.81 -0.35 -7.89
C GLY A 39 -20.45 -0.53 -6.42
N PHE A 40 -19.18 -0.33 -6.06
CA PHE A 40 -18.70 -0.36 -4.67
C PHE A 40 -18.62 1.05 -4.08
N PHE A 41 -19.35 1.25 -2.98
CA PHE A 41 -19.49 2.54 -2.30
C PHE A 41 -19.07 2.49 -0.83
N GLY A 42 -18.57 1.34 -0.36
CA GLY A 42 -18.10 1.17 1.00
C GLY A 42 -16.87 2.02 1.34
N PRO A 43 -16.53 2.13 2.63
CA PRO A 43 -15.31 2.79 3.06
C PRO A 43 -14.09 2.07 2.50
N ILE A 44 -13.06 2.83 2.11
CA ILE A 44 -11.82 2.28 1.56
C ILE A 44 -10.70 2.45 2.58
N ASP A 45 -10.08 1.34 2.99
CA ASP A 45 -8.84 1.32 3.77
C ASP A 45 -7.66 1.16 2.80
N TYR A 46 -6.72 2.09 2.86
CA TYR A 46 -5.59 2.18 1.94
C TYR A 46 -4.31 1.82 2.66
N VAL A 47 -3.70 0.71 2.25
CA VAL A 47 -2.44 0.21 2.81
C VAL A 47 -1.40 0.14 1.70
N ALA A 48 -0.30 0.86 1.90
CA ALA A 48 0.86 0.78 1.02
C ALA A 48 1.94 -0.07 1.70
N VAL A 49 2.41 -1.10 1.00
CA VAL A 49 3.41 -2.04 1.48
C VAL A 49 4.76 -1.66 0.91
N ALA A 50 5.74 -1.48 1.78
CA ALA A 50 7.10 -1.07 1.43
C ALA A 50 8.12 -1.97 2.10
N VAL A 51 9.10 -2.44 1.35
CA VAL A 51 10.19 -3.27 1.89
C VAL A 51 11.31 -2.38 2.47
N LYS A 52 11.61 -2.55 3.75
CA LYS A 52 12.69 -1.89 4.50
C LYS A 52 14.03 -2.30 3.91
N GLY A 53 14.81 -1.31 3.48
CA GLY A 53 16.11 -1.49 2.81
C GLY A 53 16.17 -0.85 1.42
N TRP A 54 15.02 -0.49 0.84
CA TRP A 54 14.95 0.27 -0.40
C TRP A 54 14.73 1.76 -0.12
N SER A 55 15.52 2.62 -0.78
CA SER A 55 15.50 4.08 -0.61
C SER A 55 14.32 4.72 -1.34
N TYR A 56 13.14 4.68 -0.71
CA TYR A 56 11.94 5.38 -1.18
C TYR A 56 11.54 6.58 -0.30
N GLY A 57 12.50 7.24 0.36
CA GLY A 57 12.24 8.26 1.39
C GLY A 57 11.17 9.28 1.00
N ASP A 58 11.40 10.05 -0.07
CA ASP A 58 10.47 11.10 -0.51
C ASP A 58 9.14 10.54 -1.01
N THR A 59 9.15 9.37 -1.65
CA THR A 59 7.93 8.75 -2.19
C THR A 59 7.05 8.21 -1.05
N LEU A 60 7.64 7.52 -0.07
CA LEU A 60 6.92 7.00 1.10
C LEU A 60 6.37 8.12 1.95
N TYR A 61 7.15 9.18 2.17
CA TYR A 61 6.67 10.36 2.88
C TYR A 61 5.47 10.99 2.19
N ARG A 62 5.56 11.21 0.86
CA ARG A 62 4.44 11.75 0.09
C ARG A 62 3.23 10.83 0.15
N ILE A 63 3.38 9.51 0.03
CA ILE A 63 2.26 8.55 0.14
C ILE A 63 1.61 8.63 1.52
N GLU A 64 2.39 8.63 2.60
CA GLU A 64 1.90 8.71 3.98
C GLU A 64 1.10 10.00 4.22
N THR A 65 1.56 11.15 3.70
CA THR A 65 0.83 12.44 3.83
C THR A 65 -0.51 12.46 3.09
N THR A 66 -0.76 11.54 2.17
CA THR A 66 -2.04 11.46 1.45
C THR A 66 -3.10 10.63 2.17
N GLY A 67 -2.75 9.98 3.29
CA GLY A 67 -3.67 9.16 4.09
C GLY A 67 -3.54 7.65 3.87
N PHE A 68 -2.56 7.20 3.09
CA PHE A 68 -2.21 5.78 3.04
C PHE A 68 -1.50 5.37 4.34
N ARG A 69 -1.89 4.22 4.90
CA ARG A 69 -1.13 3.57 5.95
C ARG A 69 0.07 2.86 5.34
N ILE A 70 1.27 3.16 5.81
CA ILE A 70 2.49 2.46 5.34
C ILE A 70 2.75 1.23 6.22
N LYS A 71 2.74 0.05 5.61
CA LYS A 71 3.26 -1.18 6.23
C LYS A 71 4.69 -1.41 5.75
N ARG A 72 5.65 -1.38 6.68
CA ARG A 72 7.05 -1.64 6.37
C ARG A 72 7.37 -3.11 6.63
N GLU A 73 7.75 -3.84 5.59
CA GLU A 73 8.14 -5.25 5.68
C GLU A 73 9.66 -5.38 5.60
N TYR A 74 10.26 -6.28 6.36
CA TYR A 74 11.71 -6.49 6.29
C TYR A 74 12.03 -7.35 5.06
N ALA A 75 13.01 -6.93 4.25
CA ALA A 75 13.44 -7.67 3.06
C ALA A 75 13.92 -9.11 3.33
N TRP A 76 14.11 -9.48 4.60
CA TRP A 76 14.76 -10.72 5.06
C TRP A 76 14.03 -11.46 6.18
N GLN A 77 12.70 -11.34 6.31
CA GLN A 77 11.93 -12.28 7.14
C GLN A 77 11.34 -13.47 6.35
N SER A 78 11.87 -13.74 5.15
CA SER A 78 11.74 -15.06 4.53
C SER A 78 12.85 -15.97 5.07
N CYS A 79 12.48 -16.87 5.98
CA CYS A 79 13.26 -18.04 6.41
C CYS A 79 14.60 -17.75 7.13
N SER A 80 14.56 -17.16 8.31
CA SER A 80 15.68 -17.29 9.28
C SER A 80 15.27 -17.24 10.76
N ASP A 81 14.00 -16.94 11.08
CA ASP A 81 13.48 -16.98 12.45
C ASP A 81 12.87 -18.35 12.81
N SER A 82 13.46 -19.46 12.34
CA SER A 82 13.20 -20.77 12.97
C SER A 82 14.00 -20.81 14.28
N PRO A 83 13.36 -20.91 15.47
CA PRO A 83 14.05 -21.00 16.74
C PRO A 83 14.57 -22.42 17.00
N GLU A 84 15.16 -23.08 16.01
CA GLU A 84 15.42 -24.52 16.08
C GLU A 84 16.89 -24.92 16.05
N ASN A 85 17.84 -24.00 16.22
CA ASN A 85 19.21 -24.37 16.60
C ASN A 85 19.92 -23.23 17.35
N GLY A 86 19.94 -23.31 18.68
CA GLY A 86 20.90 -22.66 19.57
C GLY A 86 21.59 -23.73 20.42
N PRO A 87 22.84 -23.49 20.86
CA PRO A 87 23.89 -24.50 21.09
C PRO A 87 23.57 -25.58 22.13
#